data_AF-A0A972TMZ6-F1
#
_entry.id   AF-A0A972TMZ6-F1
#
_cell.length_a   1.000
_cell.length_b   1.000
_cell.length_c   1.000
_cell.angle_alpha   90.00
_cell.angle_beta   90.00
_cell.angle_gamma   90.00
#
_symmetry.space_group_name_H-M   'P 1'
#
loop_
_entity.id
_entity.type
_entity.pdbx_description
1 polymer ?
#
loop_
_entity_poly.entity_id
_entity_poly.type
_entity_poly.pdbx_seq_one_letter_code
_entity_poly.pdbx_strand_id
1 'polypeptide(L)' 'MNKSDLVEALSESENLTKTKAEEVVDLVFSEMTNALVTGDRVEIRG' A
#
# COMPACT_ATOMS: atom_id res chain seq x y z
N MET A 1 13.65 -2.14 2.14
CA MET A 1 12.39 -1.45 1.84
C MET A 1 11.41 -1.77 2.95
N ASN A 2 11.18 -0.80 3.83
CA ASN A 2 10.15 -0.82 4.87
C ASN A 2 8.94 0.03 4.41
N LYS A 3 7.92 0.21 5.27
CA LYS A 3 6.75 1.04 4.95
C LYS A 3 7.15 2.46 4.52
N SER A 4 8.04 3.11 5.26
CA SER A 4 8.48 4.48 4.98
C SER A 4 9.18 4.59 3.61
N ASP A 5 10.00 3.61 3.25
CA ASP A 5 10.64 3.55 1.93
C ASP A 5 9.59 3.45 0.79
N LEU A 6 8.49 2.72 1.03
CA LEU A 6 7.39 2.57 0.07
C LEU A 6 6.58 3.86 -0.08
N VAL A 7 6.33 4.55 1.04
CA VAL A 7 5.64 5.85 1.05
C VAL A 7 6.47 6.92 0.33
N GLU A 8 7.79 6.95 0.55
CA GLU A 8 8.67 7.88 -0.16
C GLU A 8 8.65 7.62 -1.66
N ALA A 9 8.84 6.36 -2.07
CA ALA A 9 8.85 5.99 -3.48
C ALA A 9 7.54 6.33 -4.20
N LEU A 10 6.39 6.10 -3.55
CA LEU A 10 5.07 6.44 -4.10
C LEU A 10 4.82 7.95 -4.14
N SER A 11 5.25 8.67 -3.09
CA SER A 11 5.15 10.13 -3.02
C SER A 11 5.92 10.78 -4.17
N GLU A 12 7.14 10.30 -4.45
CA GLU A 12 7.99 10.79 -5.53
C GLU A 12 7.46 10.41 -6.92
N SER A 13 7.01 9.16 -7.13
CA SER A 13 6.57 8.70 -8.45
C SER A 13 5.28 9.36 -8.92
N GLU A 14 4.34 9.59 -8.00
CA GLU A 14 3.00 10.12 -8.29
C GLU A 14 2.83 11.61 -7.91
N ASN A 15 3.91 12.27 -7.47
CA ASN A 15 3.89 13.66 -6.99
C ASN A 15 2.81 13.92 -5.91
N LEU A 16 2.71 12.99 -4.95
CA LEU A 16 1.78 13.06 -3.82
C LEU A 16 2.46 13.67 -2.60
N THR A 17 1.69 14.22 -1.67
CA THR A 17 2.21 14.50 -0.33
C THR A 17 2.50 13.19 0.39
N LYS A 18 3.49 13.18 1.30
CA LYS A 18 3.82 11.98 2.09
C LYS A 18 2.61 11.42 2.84
N THR A 19 1.76 12.28 3.39
CA THR A 19 0.52 11.88 4.06
C THR A 19 -0.43 11.15 3.10
N LYS A 20 -0.59 11.65 1.86
CA LYS A 20 -1.46 11.00 0.88
C LYS A 20 -0.89 9.66 0.40
N ALA A 21 0.42 9.59 0.18
CA ALA A 21 1.09 8.34 -0.15
C ALA A 21 0.97 7.32 1.00
N GLU A 22 1.11 7.75 2.25
CA GLU A 22 0.92 6.90 3.43
C GLU A 22 -0.50 6.32 3.51
N GLU A 23 -1.54 7.15 3.32
CA GLU A 23 -2.93 6.69 3.28
C GLU A 23 -3.15 5.61 2.21
N VAL A 24 -2.55 5.75 1.03
CA VAL A 24 -2.68 4.78 -0.07
C VAL A 24 -1.97 3.48 0.29
N VAL A 25 -0.75 3.56 0.82
CA VAL A 25 0.01 2.38 1.26
C VAL A 25 -0.75 1.62 2.34
N ASP A 26 -1.28 2.33 3.34
CA ASP A 26 -2.06 1.72 4.42
C ASP A 26 -3.35 1.09 3.90
N LEU A 27 -4.05 1.73 2.97
CA LEU A 27 -5.25 1.19 2.35
C LEU A 27 -4.97 -0.14 1.65
N VAL A 28 -3.91 -0.22 0.85
CA VAL A 28 -3.54 -1.45 0.12
C VAL A 28 -3.27 -2.60 1.10
N PHE A 29 -2.43 -2.39 2.12
CA PHE A 29 -2.13 -3.45 3.09
C PHE A 29 -3.33 -3.82 3.97
N SER A 30 -4.20 -2.85 4.27
CA SER A 30 -5.45 -3.10 5.01
C SER A 30 -6.39 -4.00 4.21
N GLU A 31 -6.59 -3.72 2.93
CA GLU A 31 -7.44 -4.55 2.07
C GLU A 31 -6.86 -5.95 1.85
N MET A 32 -5.54 -6.06 1.70
CA MET A 32 -4.87 -7.36 1.65
C MET A 32 -5.09 -8.15 2.95
N THR A 33 -4.99 -7.48 4.11
CA THR A 33 -5.23 -8.11 5.42
C THR A 33 -6.67 -8.56 5.55
N ASN A 34 -7.63 -7.71 5.18
CA ASN A 34 -9.06 -8.02 5.22
C ASN A 34 -9.40 -9.25 4.36
N ALA A 35 -8.89 -9.32 3.14
CA ALA A 35 -9.07 -10.46 2.25
C ALA A 35 -8.52 -11.77 2.86
N LEU A 36 -7.33 -11.72 3.45
CA LEU A 36 -6.74 -12.90 4.08
C LEU A 36 -7.51 -13.35 5.33
N VAL A 37 -8.04 -12.41 6.13
CA VAL A 37 -8.87 -12.72 7.30
C VAL A 37 -10.17 -13.41 6.92
N THR A 38 -10.76 -13.06 5.77
CA THR A 38 -12.00 -13.69 5.27
C THR A 38 -11.76 -15.01 4.53
N GLY A 39 -10.50 -15.45 4.41
CA GLY A 39 -10.12 -16.65 3.66
C GLY A 39 -10.12 -16.46 2.15
N ASP A 40 -10.17 -15.21 1.67
CA ASP A 40 -10.03 -14.85 0.27
C ASP A 40 -8.55 -14.87 -0.17
N ARG A 41 -8.31 -14.90 -1.47
CA ARG A 41 -6.98 -14.93 -2.07
C ARG A 41 -6.61 -13.57 -2.64
N VAL A 42 -5.49 -13.01 -2.18
CA VAL A 42 -4.84 -11.87 -2.83
C VAL A 42 -3.89 -12.36 -3.92
N GLU A 43 -4.06 -11.84 -5.14
CA GLU A 43 -3.19 -12.15 -6.28
C GLU A 43 -2.67 -10.85 -6.90
N ILE A 44 -1.34 -10.68 -6.90
CA ILE A 44 -0.67 -9.52 -7.49
C ILE A 44 0.01 -10.00 -8.77
N ARG A 45 -0.35 -9.38 -9.90
CA ARG A 45 0.24 -9.65 -11.22
C ARG A 45 1.16 -8.51 -11.61
N GLY A 46 2.35 -8.86 -12.11
CA GLY A 46 3.37 -7.91 -12.57
C GLY A 46 3.12 -7.44 -13.99
#